data_AF-A0A229RVI9-F1
#
_entry.id   AF-A0A229RVI9-F1
#
_cell.length_a   1.000
_cell.length_b   1.000
_cell.length_c   1.000
_cell.angle_alpha   90.00
_cell.angle_beta   90.00
_cell.angle_gamma   90.00
#
_symmetry.space_group_name_H-M   'P 1'
#
loop_
_entity.id
_entity.type
_entity.pdbx_description
1 polymer ?
#
loop_
_entity_poly.entity_id
_entity_poly.type
_entity_poly.pdbx_seq_one_letter_code
_entity_poly.pdbx_strand_id
1 'polypeptide(L)'
;MTEPNRRNVLRGAAALAISGVAATYGSTGSALAAQSPSLGTPKEHFPFIEGAFAPVKEEVTAFDLPVTGRIPKDLCGRYLRTGPNVLGLEDPRAHHWMLGEGMVHGVRLRDGKAEWYRNRWVRSSGVAAKLGERYPWPVPAEDFAPNTHVISHHGRILTLQESGAPPYELDGELNTVGPFDFSGSLEGSYTAHTKFDAQADELHAVTYHPTWDHVRHLMVDRTGRVVRTTRIPVTDSPMMHDFGLTKNYVVVFDVPVTFDPRPGKVVPYKWNTEHQARVGVMKRDGGPVRWFGVDQVFYSHTLNAYEQGSTVVVDLTTMPAPFEVAGKQGFGGPSASGPPVLERWTIDLAQGRVRRRVLDDRPQEFPRVNESLVSRRHRYGYSASPGELFDVYLDKPADTFGNALLKHDLQSGRSEVHRFGRGADASEAVFVPSARSKSEDDGYALAYVNNPDRNASDLVILSAQDFTAKPLARIHLPRPVPLGFHGSWVAD
;
A
#
# COMPACT_ATOMS: atom_id res chain seq x y z
N MET A 1 30.11 -7.23 24.53
CA MET A 1 28.66 -7.38 24.32
C MET A 1 28.02 -6.06 24.69
N THR A 2 27.90 -5.18 23.72
CA THR A 2 27.32 -3.83 23.86
C THR A 2 26.11 -3.79 22.95
N GLU A 3 24.93 -3.50 23.52
CA GLU A 3 23.67 -3.39 22.77
C GLU A 3 23.82 -2.46 21.56
N PRO A 4 23.26 -2.80 20.38
CA PRO A 4 23.24 -1.89 19.25
C PRO A 4 22.39 -0.67 19.61
N ASN A 5 23.05 0.48 19.68
CA ASN A 5 22.48 1.76 20.06
C ASN A 5 21.30 2.12 19.12
N ARG A 6 20.12 2.40 19.70
CA ARG A 6 18.82 2.72 19.03
C ARG A 6 18.88 3.81 17.94
N ARG A 7 19.97 4.57 17.85
CA ARG A 7 20.13 5.69 16.89
C ARG A 7 20.63 5.30 15.49
N ASN A 8 21.16 4.08 15.29
CA ASN A 8 21.77 3.71 14.00
C ASN A 8 20.82 2.97 13.03
N VAL A 9 19.69 2.44 13.50
CA VAL A 9 18.68 1.77 12.65
C VAL A 9 17.96 2.78 11.74
N LEU A 10 17.89 4.06 12.16
CA LEU A 10 17.16 5.13 11.47
C LEU A 10 17.99 5.94 10.46
N ARG A 11 19.30 5.68 10.33
CA ARG A 11 20.17 6.40 9.37
C ARG A 11 20.28 5.75 8.00
N GLY A 12 19.50 4.70 7.72
CA GLY A 12 19.43 4.05 6.41
C GLY A 12 18.88 4.92 5.27
N ALA A 13 18.28 6.08 5.57
CA ALA A 13 17.70 7.00 4.57
C ALA A 13 18.19 8.47 4.69
N ALA A 14 19.25 8.76 5.45
CA ALA A 14 19.73 10.14 5.60
C ALA A 14 21.25 10.20 5.84
N ALA A 15 22.04 10.20 4.76
CA ALA A 15 23.36 10.81 4.73
C ALA A 15 23.90 10.82 3.30
N LEU A 16 24.04 12.01 2.69
CA LEU A 16 25.25 12.40 1.94
C LEU A 16 25.25 13.92 1.78
N ALA A 17 25.97 14.60 2.67
CA ALA A 17 26.35 15.99 2.48
C ALA A 17 27.87 16.13 2.70
N ILE A 18 28.53 16.61 1.65
CA ILE A 18 29.75 17.43 1.63
C ILE A 18 31.10 16.72 1.82
N SER A 19 31.89 16.67 0.74
CA SER A 19 33.26 17.21 0.72
C SER A 19 33.77 17.35 -0.71
N GLY A 20 33.97 18.60 -1.15
CA GLY A 20 34.73 18.95 -2.34
C GLY A 20 36.13 19.39 -1.94
N VAL A 21 37.15 18.98 -2.69
CA VAL A 21 38.44 19.66 -2.81
C VAL A 21 38.91 19.55 -4.27
N ALA A 22 39.23 20.71 -4.84
CA ALA A 22 39.74 20.90 -6.18
C ALA A 22 41.21 20.51 -6.31
N ALA A 23 41.60 20.03 -7.51
CA ALA A 23 42.96 20.18 -8.01
C ALA A 23 42.91 20.38 -9.53
N THR A 24 43.23 21.61 -9.94
CA THR A 24 43.54 22.00 -11.32
C THR A 24 44.95 21.59 -11.69
N TYR A 25 45.14 21.00 -12.88
CA TYR A 25 46.30 21.25 -13.73
C TYR A 25 45.87 21.14 -15.19
N GLY A 26 46.13 22.18 -15.97
CA GLY A 26 45.86 22.22 -17.40
C GLY A 26 47.02 21.68 -18.23
N SER A 27 46.72 21.27 -19.46
CA SER A 27 47.53 21.61 -20.63
C SER A 27 46.73 21.42 -21.92
N THR A 28 47.07 22.25 -22.88
CA THR A 28 46.45 22.49 -24.19
C THR A 28 46.80 21.41 -25.21
N GLY A 29 45.84 21.03 -26.04
CA GLY A 29 46.09 20.25 -27.26
C GLY A 29 44.86 20.22 -28.17
N SER A 30 44.85 21.08 -29.19
CA SER A 30 43.84 21.08 -30.24
C SER A 30 44.05 19.91 -31.21
N ALA A 31 43.07 19.03 -31.32
CA ALA A 31 42.95 18.08 -32.43
C ALA A 31 41.50 18.08 -32.92
N LEU A 32 41.31 18.46 -34.19
CA LEU A 32 40.05 18.38 -34.92
C LEU A 32 39.69 16.90 -35.12
N ALA A 33 38.80 16.37 -34.28
CA ALA A 33 38.19 15.06 -34.46
C ALA A 33 36.85 15.22 -35.19
N ALA A 34 36.69 14.46 -36.27
CA ALA A 34 35.46 14.37 -37.04
C ALA A 34 34.27 14.00 -36.14
N GLN A 35 33.18 14.76 -36.23
CA GLN A 35 31.94 14.48 -35.50
C GLN A 35 31.31 13.20 -36.05
N SER A 36 31.53 12.08 -35.36
CA SER A 36 30.58 10.97 -35.37
C SER A 36 29.27 11.47 -34.76
N PRO A 37 28.10 11.04 -35.26
CA PRO A 37 26.84 11.39 -34.62
C PRO A 37 26.92 10.92 -33.17
N SER A 38 26.78 11.85 -32.23
CA SER A 38 26.69 11.48 -30.82
C SER A 38 25.46 10.58 -30.69
N LEU A 39 25.68 9.28 -30.56
CA LEU A 39 24.76 8.42 -29.83
C LEU A 39 24.59 9.13 -28.49
N GLY A 40 23.45 9.81 -28.31
CA GLY A 40 23.17 10.49 -27.05
C GLY A 40 23.44 9.52 -25.93
N THR A 41 24.16 9.97 -24.91
CA THR A 41 24.28 9.20 -23.66
C THR A 41 22.89 8.71 -23.30
N PRO A 42 22.68 7.40 -23.07
CA PRO A 42 21.39 6.90 -22.62
C PRO A 42 20.94 7.76 -21.44
N LYS A 43 19.75 8.36 -21.52
CA LYS A 43 19.20 9.06 -20.36
C LYS A 43 19.12 8.03 -19.23
N GLU A 44 19.74 8.33 -18.09
CA GLU A 44 19.51 7.55 -16.87
C GLU A 44 18.00 7.58 -16.58
N HIS A 45 17.41 6.39 -16.39
CA HIS A 45 15.98 6.20 -16.20
C HIS A 45 15.69 5.86 -14.74
N PHE A 46 14.82 6.62 -14.10
CA PHE A 46 14.44 6.48 -12.70
C PHE A 46 12.94 6.20 -12.59
N PRO A 47 12.52 4.92 -12.62
CA PRO A 47 11.10 4.56 -12.82
C PRO A 47 10.17 5.19 -11.78
N PHE A 48 10.60 5.29 -10.52
CA PHE A 48 9.76 5.76 -9.42
C PHE A 48 9.63 7.27 -9.28
N ILE A 49 10.10 8.04 -10.26
CA ILE A 49 9.89 9.50 -10.33
C ILE A 49 9.46 9.95 -11.73
N GLU A 50 9.14 8.99 -12.60
CA GLU A 50 8.74 9.20 -13.99
C GLU A 50 7.35 8.61 -14.23
N GLY A 51 6.74 8.93 -15.37
CA GLY A 51 5.46 8.33 -15.80
C GLY A 51 4.36 8.42 -14.74
N ALA A 52 3.72 7.29 -14.47
CA ALA A 52 2.66 7.21 -13.46
C ALA A 52 3.18 7.38 -12.02
N PHE A 53 4.49 7.32 -11.76
CA PHE A 53 5.10 7.55 -10.45
C PHE A 53 5.57 9.00 -10.23
N ALA A 54 5.49 9.85 -11.25
CA ALA A 54 6.03 11.21 -11.19
C ALA A 54 5.44 12.01 -10.01
N PRO A 55 6.29 12.60 -9.13
CA PRO A 55 5.81 13.26 -7.93
C PRO A 55 5.05 14.55 -8.26
N VAL A 56 4.00 14.81 -7.48
CA VAL A 56 3.26 16.07 -7.50
C VAL A 56 4.01 17.12 -6.70
N LYS A 57 4.16 18.32 -7.27
CA LYS A 57 4.97 19.41 -6.70
C LYS A 57 4.18 20.43 -5.90
N GLU A 58 2.85 20.42 -6.00
CA GLU A 58 1.98 21.44 -5.46
C GLU A 58 0.74 20.82 -4.82
N GLU A 59 0.34 21.35 -3.66
CA GLU A 59 -0.97 21.08 -3.08
C GLU A 59 -2.03 21.95 -3.75
N VAL A 60 -3.15 21.36 -4.13
CA VAL A 60 -4.26 22.09 -4.74
C VAL A 60 -5.57 21.77 -4.03
N THR A 61 -6.51 22.72 -4.13
CA THR A 61 -7.94 22.50 -3.92
C THR A 61 -8.62 22.86 -5.21
N ALA A 62 -9.41 21.95 -5.76
CA ALA A 62 -10.16 22.17 -6.98
C ALA A 62 -11.63 21.89 -6.76
N PHE A 63 -12.47 22.73 -7.33
CA PHE A 63 -13.93 22.62 -7.36
C PHE A 63 -14.38 22.50 -8.82
N ASP A 64 -15.69 22.33 -9.05
CA ASP A 64 -16.30 22.28 -10.38
C ASP A 64 -15.62 21.28 -11.34
N LEU A 65 -15.27 20.11 -10.81
CA LEU A 65 -14.55 19.08 -11.55
C LEU A 65 -15.39 18.59 -12.74
N PRO A 66 -14.84 18.60 -13.97
CA PRO A 66 -15.56 18.08 -15.13
C PRO A 66 -15.90 16.59 -14.95
N VAL A 67 -17.11 16.19 -15.36
CA VAL A 67 -17.58 14.81 -15.23
C VAL A 67 -18.08 14.29 -16.56
N THR A 68 -17.56 13.14 -17.00
CA THR A 68 -18.19 12.32 -18.04
C THR A 68 -19.07 11.26 -17.38
N GLY A 69 -20.33 11.15 -17.79
CA GLY A 69 -21.30 10.21 -17.19
C GLY A 69 -22.13 10.84 -16.07
N ARG A 70 -22.55 10.05 -15.09
CA ARG A 70 -23.36 10.49 -13.93
C ARG A 70 -22.87 9.85 -12.64
N ILE A 71 -22.47 10.67 -11.68
CA ILE A 71 -22.09 10.19 -10.34
C ILE A 71 -23.36 9.68 -9.64
N PRO A 72 -23.37 8.44 -9.11
CA PRO A 72 -24.46 7.94 -8.29
C PRO A 72 -24.76 8.88 -7.10
N LYS A 73 -26.04 9.18 -6.86
CA LYS A 73 -26.46 10.16 -5.83
C LYS A 73 -26.25 9.67 -4.40
N ASP A 74 -26.21 8.36 -4.20
CA ASP A 74 -26.03 7.70 -2.92
C ASP A 74 -24.56 7.55 -2.52
N LEU A 75 -23.61 7.88 -3.39
CA LEU A 75 -22.21 8.09 -3.01
C LEU A 75 -22.08 9.42 -2.24
N CYS A 76 -22.20 9.34 -0.92
CA CYS A 76 -22.00 10.45 0.00
C CYS A 76 -20.81 10.13 0.93
N GLY A 77 -19.65 10.69 0.62
CA GLY A 77 -18.39 10.33 1.28
C GLY A 77 -17.17 10.91 0.56
N ARG A 78 -15.99 10.48 0.99
CA ARG A 78 -14.71 10.84 0.39
C ARG A 78 -14.00 9.58 -0.04
N TYR A 79 -13.53 9.54 -1.29
CA TYR A 79 -12.54 8.56 -1.69
C TYR A 79 -11.16 9.12 -1.41
N LEU A 80 -10.41 8.50 -0.50
CA LEU A 80 -9.08 8.92 -0.07
C LEU A 80 -8.06 7.86 -0.44
N ARG A 81 -6.89 8.27 -0.91
CA ARG A 81 -5.77 7.36 -1.19
C ARG A 81 -4.47 8.07 -0.87
N THR A 82 -3.54 7.37 -0.23
CA THR A 82 -2.24 7.91 0.12
C THR A 82 -1.13 7.19 -0.63
N GLY A 83 -0.06 7.92 -0.90
CA GLY A 83 1.13 7.34 -1.49
C GLY A 83 2.38 8.15 -1.19
N PRO A 84 3.54 7.58 -1.49
CA PRO A 84 4.82 8.25 -1.42
C PRO A 84 4.85 9.37 -2.46
N ASN A 85 5.18 10.58 -2.02
CA ASN A 85 5.32 11.73 -2.91
C ASN A 85 6.46 12.63 -2.41
N VAL A 86 7.67 12.36 -2.90
CA VAL A 86 8.89 13.04 -2.45
C VAL A 86 8.76 14.57 -2.50
N LEU A 87 8.95 15.20 -1.33
CA LEU A 87 8.98 16.65 -1.19
C LEU A 87 10.44 17.12 -1.20
N GLY A 88 10.86 17.70 -2.34
CA GLY A 88 12.26 18.09 -2.56
C GLY A 88 13.14 16.88 -2.85
N LEU A 89 13.33 16.59 -4.14
CA LEU A 89 14.19 15.51 -4.62
C LEU A 89 15.57 16.08 -4.99
N GLU A 90 16.60 15.72 -4.23
CA GLU A 90 17.98 16.18 -4.46
C GLU A 90 18.77 15.22 -5.37
N ASP A 91 18.69 13.90 -5.13
CA ASP A 91 19.29 12.86 -5.97
C ASP A 91 18.23 11.82 -6.38
N PRO A 92 17.89 11.69 -7.68
CA PRO A 92 16.93 10.70 -8.16
C PRO A 92 17.38 9.25 -7.90
N ARG A 93 18.69 8.97 -7.78
CA ARG A 93 19.22 7.63 -7.48
C ARG A 93 18.94 7.18 -6.05
N ALA A 94 18.70 8.12 -5.15
CA ALA A 94 18.40 7.84 -3.75
C ALA A 94 16.90 7.64 -3.50
N HIS A 95 16.06 7.91 -4.51
CA HIS A 95 14.62 7.71 -4.40
C HIS A 95 14.22 6.29 -4.75
N HIS A 96 13.21 5.81 -4.04
CA HIS A 96 12.60 4.52 -4.26
C HIS A 96 11.11 4.67 -3.97
N TRP A 97 10.27 3.87 -4.63
CA TRP A 97 8.82 3.99 -4.52
C TRP A 97 8.34 4.01 -3.07
N MET A 98 8.81 3.11 -2.21
CA MET A 98 8.40 3.06 -0.80
C MET A 98 8.88 4.25 0.05
N LEU A 99 9.81 5.04 -0.48
CA LEU A 99 10.38 6.21 0.18
C LEU A 99 9.68 7.48 -0.31
N GLY A 100 9.64 8.50 0.55
CA GLY A 100 8.98 9.77 0.25
C GLY A 100 7.79 10.02 1.16
N GLU A 101 7.55 11.29 1.40
CA GLU A 101 6.54 11.75 2.35
C GLU A 101 5.13 11.43 1.85
N GLY A 102 4.26 10.98 2.76
CA GLY A 102 2.89 10.66 2.42
C GLY A 102 2.11 11.87 1.90
N MET A 103 1.52 11.73 0.71
CA MET A 103 0.53 12.67 0.17
C MET A 103 -0.81 11.95 0.00
N VAL A 104 -1.83 12.52 0.64
CA VAL A 104 -3.21 12.04 0.52
C VAL A 104 -3.92 12.80 -0.60
N HIS A 105 -4.52 12.05 -1.52
CA HIS A 105 -5.41 12.55 -2.56
C HIS A 105 -6.86 12.19 -2.20
N GLY A 106 -7.75 13.17 -2.22
CA GLY A 106 -9.16 12.98 -1.88
C GLY A 106 -10.11 13.61 -2.90
N VAL A 107 -11.20 12.91 -3.17
CA VAL A 107 -12.37 13.45 -3.88
C VAL A 107 -13.60 13.31 -2.99
N ARG A 108 -14.30 14.42 -2.77
CA ARG A 108 -15.56 14.46 -2.03
C ARG A 108 -16.75 14.30 -2.96
N LEU A 109 -17.61 13.33 -2.68
CA LEU A 109 -18.83 13.05 -3.43
C LEU A 109 -20.05 13.29 -2.55
N ARG A 110 -21.06 13.99 -3.10
CA ARG A 110 -22.37 14.20 -2.46
C ARG A 110 -23.42 14.56 -3.50
N ASP A 111 -24.62 13.98 -3.37
CA ASP A 111 -25.79 14.28 -4.20
C ASP A 111 -25.53 14.23 -5.73
N GLY A 112 -24.65 13.31 -6.16
CA GLY A 112 -24.29 13.14 -7.56
C GLY A 112 -23.32 14.21 -8.10
N LYS A 113 -22.61 14.91 -7.21
CA LYS A 113 -21.58 15.91 -7.54
C LYS A 113 -20.24 15.50 -6.93
N ALA A 114 -19.17 15.86 -7.64
CA ALA A 114 -17.82 15.87 -7.08
C ALA A 114 -17.56 17.28 -6.55
N GLU A 115 -17.68 17.47 -5.24
CA GLU A 115 -17.67 18.80 -4.63
C GLU A 115 -16.27 19.41 -4.64
N TRP A 116 -15.26 18.59 -4.34
CA TRP A 116 -13.88 19.00 -4.41
C TRP A 116 -12.93 17.84 -4.67
N TYR A 117 -11.77 18.18 -5.22
CA TYR A 117 -10.55 17.39 -5.18
C TYR A 117 -9.48 18.13 -4.37
N ARG A 118 -8.71 17.39 -3.57
CA ARG A 118 -7.57 17.90 -2.81
C ARG A 118 -6.41 16.92 -2.80
N ASN A 119 -5.21 17.46 -2.76
CA ASN A 119 -4.02 16.70 -2.36
C ASN A 119 -3.25 17.44 -1.26
N ARG A 120 -2.82 16.71 -0.23
CA ARG A 120 -2.13 17.26 0.94
C ARG A 120 -1.01 16.31 1.38
N TRP A 121 0.19 16.83 1.59
CA TRP A 121 1.22 16.12 2.35
C TRP A 121 0.78 15.93 3.80
N VAL A 122 1.14 14.81 4.41
CA VAL A 122 0.98 14.66 5.86
C VAL A 122 2.08 15.46 6.55
N ARG A 123 1.70 16.39 7.43
CA ARG A 123 2.65 17.29 8.11
C ARG A 123 3.35 16.58 9.26
N SER A 124 4.34 15.74 8.93
CA SER A 124 5.38 15.38 9.90
C SER A 124 6.26 16.59 10.21
N SER A 125 7.13 16.50 11.22
CA SER A 125 8.04 17.60 11.55
C SER A 125 9.00 17.91 10.40
N GLY A 126 9.45 16.87 9.67
CA GLY A 126 10.29 17.00 8.48
C GLY A 126 9.58 17.67 7.31
N VAL A 127 8.30 17.32 7.05
CA VAL A 127 7.49 17.98 6.02
C VAL A 127 7.27 19.45 6.36
N ALA A 128 6.85 19.74 7.60
CA ALA A 128 6.62 21.11 8.05
C ALA A 128 7.89 21.96 7.88
N ALA A 129 9.06 21.44 8.25
CA ALA A 129 10.34 22.12 8.05
C ALA A 129 10.64 22.41 6.56
N LYS A 130 10.41 21.43 5.67
CA LYS A 130 10.62 21.59 4.21
C LYS A 130 9.67 22.63 3.60
N LEU A 131 8.46 22.77 4.13
CA LEU A 131 7.48 23.77 3.71
C LEU A 131 7.66 25.14 4.38
N GLY A 132 8.58 25.26 5.35
CA GLY A 132 8.76 26.49 6.13
C GLY A 132 7.62 26.75 7.12
N GLU A 133 6.89 25.71 7.52
CA GLU A 133 5.74 25.77 8.41
C GLU A 133 6.13 25.48 9.87
N ARG A 134 5.31 25.95 10.82
CA ARG A 134 5.46 25.57 12.24
C ARG A 134 4.84 24.21 12.50
N TYR A 135 5.61 23.28 13.07
CA TYR A 135 5.09 22.03 13.63
C TYR A 135 4.61 22.27 15.09
N PRO A 136 3.29 22.18 15.39
CA PRO A 136 2.77 22.59 16.69
C PRO A 136 2.72 21.48 17.74
N TRP A 137 3.04 20.23 17.37
CA TRP A 137 2.94 19.06 18.24
C TRP A 137 4.31 18.62 18.78
N PRO A 138 4.36 17.77 19.82
CA PRO A 138 5.57 17.04 20.18
C PRO A 138 6.02 16.14 19.03
N VAL A 139 7.31 16.15 18.70
CA VAL A 139 7.88 15.30 17.65
C VAL A 139 7.93 13.84 18.15
N PRO A 140 7.30 12.88 17.45
CA PRO A 140 7.39 11.46 17.81
C PRO A 140 8.84 10.95 17.83
N ALA A 141 9.10 9.89 18.61
CA ALA A 141 10.43 9.27 18.65
C ALA A 141 10.87 8.74 17.28
N GLU A 142 9.93 8.20 16.51
CA GLU A 142 10.06 7.86 15.11
C GLU A 142 9.06 8.72 14.33
N ASP A 143 9.55 9.80 13.73
CA ASP A 143 8.73 10.72 12.97
C ASP A 143 8.90 10.50 11.46
N PHE A 144 7.78 10.29 10.78
CA PHE A 144 7.69 10.14 9.33
C PHE A 144 6.30 10.59 8.87
N ALA A 145 6.19 11.11 7.65
CA ALA A 145 4.90 11.45 7.05
C ALA A 145 4.26 10.17 6.48
N PRO A 146 3.27 9.55 7.16
CA PRO A 146 2.82 8.20 6.82
C PRO A 146 2.26 8.12 5.40
N ASN A 147 2.77 7.17 4.60
CA ASN A 147 2.54 7.17 3.16
C ASN A 147 1.79 5.93 2.64
N THR A 148 1.52 4.92 3.48
CA THR A 148 1.14 3.58 3.03
C THR A 148 -0.37 3.39 2.94
N HIS A 149 -1.15 3.78 3.95
CA HIS A 149 -2.61 3.63 3.91
C HIS A 149 -3.32 4.79 4.61
N VAL A 150 -4.50 5.14 4.14
CA VAL A 150 -5.44 6.04 4.81
C VAL A 150 -6.71 5.27 5.15
N ILE A 151 -7.10 5.26 6.43
CA ILE A 151 -8.29 4.54 6.93
C ILE A 151 -9.27 5.49 7.63
N SER A 152 -10.50 5.02 7.82
CA SER A 152 -11.47 5.64 8.71
C SER A 152 -11.71 4.75 9.93
N HIS A 153 -11.74 5.35 11.13
CA HIS A 153 -12.12 4.65 12.36
C HIS A 153 -12.93 5.61 13.26
N HIS A 154 -14.22 5.32 13.45
CA HIS A 154 -15.16 6.14 14.23
C HIS A 154 -15.07 7.66 13.99
N GLY A 155 -15.15 8.07 12.73
CA GLY A 155 -15.16 9.48 12.33
C GLY A 155 -13.76 10.13 12.25
N ARG A 156 -12.70 9.41 12.58
CA ARG A 156 -11.31 9.85 12.40
C ARG A 156 -10.78 9.35 11.07
N ILE A 157 -9.93 10.15 10.44
CA ILE A 157 -9.18 9.77 9.24
C ILE A 157 -7.73 9.62 9.65
N LEU A 158 -7.16 8.41 9.51
CA LEU A 158 -5.80 8.10 9.95
C LEU A 158 -4.94 7.71 8.77
N THR A 159 -3.79 8.36 8.60
CA THR A 159 -2.73 7.94 7.69
C THR A 159 -1.74 7.06 8.44
N LEU A 160 -1.36 5.95 7.82
CA LEU A 160 -0.62 4.86 8.43
C LEU A 160 0.65 4.56 7.63
N GLN A 161 1.68 4.15 8.37
CA GLN A 161 2.97 3.73 7.84
C GLN A 161 3.30 2.34 8.37
N GLU A 162 3.98 1.55 7.56
CA GLU A 162 4.55 0.30 8.02
C GLU A 162 5.72 0.51 8.98
N SER A 163 5.71 -0.19 10.12
CA SER A 163 6.83 -0.35 11.04
C SER A 163 7.54 0.96 11.45
N GLY A 164 7.11 1.56 12.56
CA GLY A 164 7.87 2.60 13.25
C GLY A 164 7.00 3.77 13.66
N ALA A 165 6.77 4.69 12.72
CA ALA A 165 6.05 5.93 12.99
C ALA A 165 4.60 5.70 13.46
N PRO A 166 4.08 6.50 14.40
CA PRO A 166 2.69 6.45 14.77
C PRO A 166 1.80 6.90 13.60
N PRO A 167 0.51 6.53 13.61
CA PRO A 167 -0.49 7.15 12.74
C PRO A 167 -0.49 8.68 12.85
N TYR A 168 -0.98 9.33 11.81
CA TYR A 168 -1.31 10.76 11.83
C TYR A 168 -2.80 10.94 11.51
N GLU A 169 -3.47 11.81 12.24
CA GLU A 169 -4.88 12.14 12.03
C GLU A 169 -5.01 13.31 11.03
N LEU A 170 -6.01 13.20 10.14
CA LEU A 170 -6.42 14.24 9.22
C LEU A 170 -7.86 14.70 9.53
N ASP A 171 -8.16 15.96 9.24
CA ASP A 171 -9.53 16.45 9.25
C ASP A 171 -10.27 16.11 7.93
N GLY A 172 -11.55 16.46 7.86
CA GLY A 172 -12.38 16.22 6.68
C GLY A 172 -11.93 16.96 5.41
N GLU A 173 -11.04 17.95 5.55
CA GLU A 173 -10.47 18.78 4.49
C GLU A 173 -9.04 18.35 4.12
N LEU A 174 -8.55 17.27 4.74
CA LEU A 174 -7.21 16.67 4.62
C LEU A 174 -6.08 17.47 5.28
N ASN A 175 -6.39 18.43 6.16
CA ASN A 175 -5.35 19.07 6.96
C ASN A 175 -4.90 18.11 8.05
N THR A 176 -3.59 18.10 8.35
CA THR A 176 -3.04 17.29 9.43
C THR A 176 -3.46 17.86 10.79
N VAL A 177 -4.12 17.02 11.59
CA VAL A 177 -4.54 17.31 12.97
C VAL A 177 -3.41 16.99 13.96
N GLY A 178 -2.56 16.01 13.65
CA GLY A 178 -1.35 15.67 14.41
C GLY A 178 -1.05 14.17 14.45
N PRO A 179 0.06 13.76 15.09
CA PRO A 179 0.32 12.36 15.38
C PRO A 179 -0.76 11.78 16.31
N PHE A 180 -1.15 10.53 16.08
CA PHE A 180 -2.24 9.85 16.79
C PHE A 180 -1.77 8.51 17.34
N ASP A 181 -1.64 8.44 18.66
CA ASP A 181 -1.16 7.27 19.42
C ASP A 181 -2.31 6.52 20.14
N PHE A 182 -3.52 6.59 19.56
CA PHE A 182 -4.73 5.98 20.13
C PHE A 182 -5.00 6.48 21.56
N SER A 183 -4.94 7.80 21.77
CA SER A 183 -5.13 8.44 23.08
C SER A 183 -4.15 7.93 24.15
N GLY A 184 -2.87 7.84 23.78
CA GLY A 184 -1.78 7.38 24.65
C GLY A 184 -1.78 5.89 24.97
N SER A 185 -2.54 5.07 24.24
CA SER A 185 -2.63 3.62 24.49
C SER A 185 -1.73 2.79 23.57
N LEU A 186 -1.21 3.38 22.49
CA LEU A 186 -0.25 2.72 21.61
C LEU A 186 1.17 2.82 22.17
N GLU A 187 1.85 1.68 22.26
CA GLU A 187 3.24 1.58 22.68
C GLU A 187 4.17 1.25 21.49
N GLY A 188 4.82 2.26 20.92
CA GLY A 188 5.81 2.07 19.84
C GLY A 188 5.18 1.98 18.45
N SER A 189 5.65 1.03 17.64
CA SER A 189 5.34 0.88 16.22
C SER A 189 3.89 0.48 15.92
N TYR A 190 3.35 1.00 14.82
CA TYR A 190 2.06 0.60 14.24
C TYR A 190 2.20 -0.06 12.85
N THR A 191 1.08 -0.35 12.19
CA THR A 191 1.04 -1.00 10.86
C THR A 191 0.17 -0.20 9.88
N ALA A 192 0.41 -0.39 8.58
CA ALA A 192 -0.41 0.15 7.51
C ALA A 192 -1.65 -0.70 7.21
N HIS A 193 -1.57 -2.01 7.49
CA HIS A 193 -2.66 -2.94 7.22
C HIS A 193 -3.43 -3.26 8.49
N THR A 194 -4.57 -2.61 8.63
CA THR A 194 -5.54 -2.90 9.68
C THR A 194 -6.74 -3.64 9.10
N LYS A 195 -7.43 -4.41 9.94
CA LYS A 195 -8.68 -5.09 9.56
C LYS A 195 -9.77 -4.66 10.53
N PHE A 196 -10.76 -3.91 10.05
CA PHE A 196 -11.93 -3.52 10.83
C PHE A 196 -13.05 -4.54 10.65
N ASP A 197 -13.45 -5.21 11.72
CA ASP A 197 -14.66 -6.04 11.71
C ASP A 197 -15.85 -5.19 12.14
N ALA A 198 -16.62 -4.71 11.16
CA ALA A 198 -17.78 -3.86 11.40
C ALA A 198 -18.88 -4.51 12.25
N GLN A 199 -18.94 -5.84 12.36
CA GLN A 199 -19.92 -6.53 13.19
C GLN A 199 -19.46 -6.63 14.65
N ALA A 200 -18.16 -6.78 14.88
CA ALA A 200 -17.57 -6.81 16.21
C ALA A 200 -17.27 -5.42 16.76
N ASP A 201 -17.17 -4.41 15.88
CA ASP A 201 -16.78 -3.04 16.21
C ASP A 201 -15.34 -2.97 16.76
N GLU A 202 -14.44 -3.71 16.10
CA GLU A 202 -13.04 -3.90 16.50
C GLU A 202 -12.10 -3.67 15.31
N LEU A 203 -11.07 -2.85 15.52
CA LEU A 203 -9.99 -2.63 14.57
C LEU A 203 -8.75 -3.42 15.01
N HIS A 204 -8.29 -4.33 14.17
CA HIS A 204 -7.12 -5.16 14.46
C HIS A 204 -5.90 -4.73 13.67
N ALA A 205 -4.73 -4.89 14.29
CA ALA A 205 -3.43 -4.64 13.68
C ALA A 205 -2.43 -5.73 14.09
N VAL A 206 -1.50 -6.06 13.20
CA VAL A 206 -0.27 -6.79 13.54
C VAL A 206 0.89 -5.83 13.34
N THR A 207 1.61 -5.51 14.42
CA THR A 207 2.71 -4.55 14.42
C THR A 207 4.02 -5.25 14.70
N TYR A 208 5.09 -4.74 14.10
CA TYR A 208 6.43 -5.26 14.25
C TYR A 208 7.42 -4.11 14.15
N HIS A 209 8.66 -4.39 14.54
CA HIS A 209 9.75 -3.44 14.44
C HIS A 209 11.08 -4.22 14.35
N PRO A 210 12.06 -3.82 13.52
CA PRO A 210 13.29 -4.56 13.31
C PRO A 210 14.08 -4.93 14.57
N THR A 211 13.98 -4.12 15.61
CA THR A 211 14.70 -4.33 16.89
C THR A 211 13.93 -5.20 17.89
N TRP A 212 12.76 -5.71 17.53
CA TRP A 212 11.97 -6.59 18.39
C TRP A 212 12.20 -8.06 18.03
N ASP A 213 12.23 -8.90 19.07
CA ASP A 213 12.24 -10.37 19.01
C ASP A 213 10.81 -10.97 18.95
N HIS A 214 9.83 -10.14 18.61
CA HIS A 214 8.42 -10.46 18.62
C HIS A 214 7.66 -9.52 17.69
N VAL A 215 6.45 -9.94 17.33
CA VAL A 215 5.43 -9.07 16.75
C VAL A 215 4.27 -8.95 17.74
N ARG A 216 3.39 -7.98 17.53
CA ARG A 216 2.25 -7.73 18.41
C ARG A 216 0.97 -7.75 17.61
N HIS A 217 -0.02 -8.48 18.10
CA HIS A 217 -1.40 -8.28 17.67
C HIS A 217 -2.06 -7.25 18.59
N LEU A 218 -2.65 -6.22 18.02
CA LEU A 218 -3.38 -5.18 18.72
C LEU A 218 -4.88 -5.28 18.39
N MET A 219 -5.73 -4.99 19.38
CA MET A 219 -7.14 -4.70 19.17
C MET A 219 -7.45 -3.29 19.68
N VAL A 220 -7.95 -2.46 18.77
CA VAL A 220 -8.43 -1.11 19.04
C VAL A 220 -9.96 -1.14 19.08
N ASP A 221 -10.53 -0.62 20.16
CA ASP A 221 -11.97 -0.57 20.34
C ASP A 221 -12.61 0.68 19.70
N ARG A 222 -13.93 0.80 19.86
CA ARG A 222 -14.71 1.93 19.36
C ARG A 222 -14.31 3.31 19.89
N THR A 223 -13.62 3.35 21.03
CA THR A 223 -13.15 4.60 21.64
C THR A 223 -11.85 5.09 20.98
N GLY A 224 -11.28 4.28 20.08
CA GLY A 224 -9.99 4.57 19.46
C GLY A 224 -8.83 4.34 20.43
N ARG A 225 -8.96 3.37 21.34
CA ARG A 225 -7.90 2.95 22.26
C ARG A 225 -7.47 1.51 21.96
N VAL A 226 -6.17 1.25 22.02
CA VAL A 226 -5.62 -0.10 22.10
C VAL A 226 -6.02 -0.69 23.45
N VAL A 227 -6.92 -1.68 23.43
CA VAL A 227 -7.44 -2.32 24.65
C VAL A 227 -6.87 -3.72 24.88
N ARG A 228 -6.19 -4.28 23.87
CA ARG A 228 -5.49 -5.55 23.97
C ARG A 228 -4.24 -5.56 23.11
N THR A 229 -3.18 -6.10 23.69
CA THR A 229 -1.90 -6.35 23.02
C THR A 229 -1.49 -7.80 23.31
N THR A 230 -1.33 -8.61 22.27
CA THR A 230 -0.81 -9.98 22.38
C THR A 230 0.56 -10.05 21.75
N ARG A 231 1.58 -10.44 22.52
CA ARG A 231 2.95 -10.64 22.05
C ARG A 231 3.09 -12.00 21.38
N ILE A 232 3.62 -12.03 20.16
CA ILE A 232 3.84 -13.22 19.35
C ILE A 232 5.35 -13.35 19.10
N PRO A 233 6.05 -14.28 19.77
CA PRO A 233 7.49 -14.48 19.56
C PRO A 233 7.81 -14.93 18.13
N VAL A 234 8.84 -14.34 17.53
CA VAL A 234 9.36 -14.70 16.20
C VAL A 234 10.89 -14.65 16.22
N THR A 235 11.55 -15.25 15.23
CA THR A 235 13.01 -15.18 15.06
C THR A 235 13.36 -14.35 13.84
N ASP A 236 14.58 -13.80 13.79
CA ASP A 236 15.13 -13.11 12.62
C ASP A 236 14.44 -11.80 12.20
N SER A 237 13.53 -11.25 13.02
CA SER A 237 12.82 -9.99 12.73
C SER A 237 12.16 -9.98 11.34
N PRO A 238 11.16 -10.84 11.11
CA PRO A 238 10.48 -10.97 9.83
C PRO A 238 9.59 -9.75 9.56
N MET A 239 9.42 -9.41 8.28
CA MET A 239 8.43 -8.46 7.82
C MET A 239 7.03 -9.07 7.95
N MET A 240 6.14 -8.39 8.70
CA MET A 240 4.72 -8.76 8.82
C MET A 240 3.84 -7.69 8.17
N HIS A 241 3.90 -7.61 6.85
CA HIS A 241 3.26 -6.56 6.06
C HIS A 241 1.73 -6.53 6.24
N ASP A 242 1.07 -7.68 6.07
CA ASP A 242 -0.39 -7.83 6.23
C ASP A 242 -0.72 -9.09 7.05
N PHE A 243 -1.99 -9.25 7.42
CA PHE A 243 -2.47 -10.38 8.21
C PHE A 243 -3.92 -10.72 7.85
N GLY A 244 -4.35 -11.93 8.20
CA GLY A 244 -5.75 -12.35 8.05
C GLY A 244 -6.54 -12.17 9.36
N LEU A 245 -7.81 -11.80 9.25
CA LEU A 245 -8.75 -11.79 10.37
C LEU A 245 -9.95 -12.66 10.01
N THR A 246 -10.36 -13.54 10.90
CA THR A 246 -11.64 -14.28 10.83
C THR A 246 -12.51 -13.89 12.02
N LYS A 247 -13.73 -14.43 12.08
CA LYS A 247 -14.61 -14.23 13.24
C LYS A 247 -13.89 -14.51 14.56
N ASN A 248 -13.15 -15.63 14.65
CA ASN A 248 -12.54 -16.12 15.89
C ASN A 248 -11.01 -16.13 15.89
N TYR A 249 -10.35 -15.90 14.76
CA TYR A 249 -8.89 -16.06 14.62
C TYR A 249 -8.20 -14.87 13.96
N VAL A 250 -6.93 -14.71 14.31
CA VAL A 250 -5.95 -13.87 13.63
C VAL A 250 -4.98 -14.81 12.93
N VAL A 251 -4.71 -14.55 11.66
CA VAL A 251 -3.79 -15.32 10.82
C VAL A 251 -2.55 -14.47 10.54
N VAL A 252 -1.37 -14.98 10.88
CA VAL A 252 -0.09 -14.25 10.78
C VAL A 252 0.83 -14.99 9.79
N PHE A 253 1.47 -14.27 8.87
CA PHE A 253 2.31 -14.85 7.82
C PHE A 253 3.78 -14.62 8.13
N ASP A 254 4.46 -15.67 8.60
CA ASP A 254 5.90 -15.63 8.94
C ASP A 254 6.68 -16.23 7.78
N VAL A 255 7.08 -15.38 6.83
CA VAL A 255 7.73 -15.77 5.56
C VAL A 255 9.18 -15.29 5.50
N PRO A 256 10.01 -15.81 4.57
CA PRO A 256 11.46 -15.58 4.54
C PRO A 256 11.94 -14.15 4.14
N VAL A 257 11.20 -13.10 4.49
CA VAL A 257 11.61 -11.69 4.32
C VAL A 257 11.99 -11.15 5.70
N THR A 258 13.29 -11.04 5.97
CA THR A 258 13.81 -10.70 7.31
C THR A 258 14.67 -9.44 7.27
N PHE A 259 14.76 -8.73 8.39
CA PHE A 259 15.58 -7.52 8.50
C PHE A 259 17.05 -7.77 8.12
N ASP A 260 17.64 -6.84 7.36
CA ASP A 260 19.06 -6.81 7.05
C ASP A 260 19.75 -5.67 7.81
N PRO A 261 20.55 -5.97 8.86
CA PRO A 261 21.17 -4.94 9.69
C PRO A 261 22.33 -4.19 9.00
N ARG A 262 22.72 -4.59 7.77
CA ARG A 262 23.81 -3.93 7.04
C ARG A 262 23.39 -2.54 6.56
N PRO A 263 24.22 -1.50 6.77
CA PRO A 263 23.88 -0.13 6.35
C PRO A 263 23.90 0.05 4.82
N GLY A 264 23.35 1.16 4.35
CA GLY A 264 23.40 1.56 2.92
C GLY A 264 22.40 0.81 2.02
N LYS A 265 21.35 0.23 2.61
CA LYS A 265 20.26 -0.43 1.89
C LYS A 265 19.06 0.50 1.80
N VAL A 266 18.55 0.69 0.59
CA VAL A 266 17.32 1.47 0.31
C VAL A 266 16.10 0.82 0.98
N VAL A 267 16.04 -0.52 0.93
CA VAL A 267 15.04 -1.34 1.63
C VAL A 267 15.79 -2.26 2.60
N PRO A 268 15.58 -2.15 3.93
CA PRO A 268 16.41 -2.82 4.93
C PRO A 268 15.97 -4.27 5.22
N TYR A 269 15.62 -5.03 4.18
CA TYR A 269 15.22 -6.43 4.26
C TYR A 269 16.00 -7.29 3.29
N LYS A 270 16.01 -8.60 3.50
CA LYS A 270 16.61 -9.60 2.61
C LYS A 270 15.73 -10.86 2.53
N TRP A 271 15.90 -11.63 1.47
CA TRP A 271 15.42 -13.00 1.44
C TRP A 271 16.34 -13.88 2.28
N ASN A 272 15.80 -14.48 3.34
CA ASN A 272 16.55 -15.35 4.25
C ASN A 272 16.12 -16.80 4.06
N THR A 273 16.83 -17.53 3.20
CA THR A 273 16.51 -18.93 2.88
C THR A 273 16.56 -19.88 4.07
N GLU A 274 17.23 -19.50 5.17
CA GLU A 274 17.32 -20.27 6.41
C GLU A 274 16.10 -20.07 7.33
N HIS A 275 15.31 -19.01 7.08
CA HIS A 275 14.11 -18.72 7.86
C HIS A 275 12.94 -19.62 7.40
N GLN A 276 12.30 -20.29 8.36
CA GLN A 276 11.23 -21.23 8.07
C GLN A 276 9.94 -20.50 7.70
N ALA A 277 9.44 -20.72 6.48
CA ALA A 277 8.13 -20.22 6.07
C ALA A 277 7.00 -20.96 6.80
N ARG A 278 6.12 -20.22 7.46
CA ARG A 278 4.98 -20.76 8.22
C ARG A 278 3.84 -19.76 8.32
N VAL A 279 2.63 -20.26 8.53
CA VAL A 279 1.44 -19.47 8.84
C VAL A 279 0.95 -19.78 10.25
N GLY A 280 0.64 -18.75 11.01
CA GLY A 280 0.18 -18.83 12.39
C GLY A 280 -1.33 -18.60 12.48
N VAL A 281 -2.03 -19.39 13.28
CA VAL A 281 -3.43 -19.16 13.64
C VAL A 281 -3.50 -18.95 15.15
N MET A 282 -3.95 -17.77 15.55
CA MET A 282 -4.11 -17.36 16.94
C MET A 282 -5.58 -17.05 17.21
N LYS A 283 -6.10 -17.36 18.41
CA LYS A 283 -7.45 -16.86 18.76
C LYS A 283 -7.44 -15.34 18.78
N ARG A 284 -8.52 -14.74 18.33
CA ARG A 284 -8.71 -13.28 18.24
C ARG A 284 -8.65 -12.58 19.59
N ASP A 285 -9.02 -13.28 20.66
CA ASP A 285 -8.91 -12.80 22.03
C ASP A 285 -7.49 -12.93 22.64
N GLY A 286 -6.54 -13.42 21.85
CA GLY A 286 -5.15 -13.66 22.24
C GLY A 286 -4.87 -15.10 22.64
N GLY A 287 -3.65 -15.34 23.13
CA GLY A 287 -3.17 -16.66 23.52
C GLY A 287 -2.12 -17.22 22.55
N PRO A 288 -1.78 -18.52 22.65
CA PRO A 288 -0.71 -19.11 21.87
C PRO A 288 -1.07 -19.17 20.38
N VAL A 289 -0.07 -18.92 19.53
CA VAL A 289 -0.17 -19.12 18.09
C VAL A 289 0.10 -20.57 17.76
N ARG A 290 -0.74 -21.18 16.93
CA ARG A 290 -0.47 -22.47 16.31
C ARG A 290 0.13 -22.26 14.92
N TRP A 291 1.34 -22.77 14.71
CA TRP A 291 2.07 -22.62 13.46
C TRP A 291 1.92 -23.83 12.53
N PHE A 292 1.86 -23.56 11.24
CA PHE A 292 1.75 -24.55 10.17
C PHE A 292 2.82 -24.24 9.12
N GLY A 293 3.69 -25.20 8.82
CA GLY A 293 4.72 -25.02 7.79
C GLY A 293 4.12 -24.86 6.40
N VAL A 294 4.73 -24.00 5.58
CA VAL A 294 4.38 -23.80 4.16
C VAL A 294 5.64 -23.75 3.32
N ASP A 295 5.51 -24.01 2.01
CA ASP A 295 6.60 -23.76 1.07
C ASP A 295 6.94 -22.26 1.04
N GLN A 296 8.22 -21.95 0.80
CA GLN A 296 8.67 -20.56 0.70
C GLN A 296 7.93 -19.81 -0.41
N VAL A 297 7.44 -18.63 -0.06
CA VAL A 297 6.60 -17.77 -0.91
C VAL A 297 6.72 -16.35 -0.39
N PHE A 298 6.61 -15.38 -1.29
CA PHE A 298 6.41 -13.99 -0.88
C PHE A 298 4.91 -13.70 -0.97
N TYR A 299 4.29 -13.19 0.09
CA TYR A 299 2.90 -12.74 0.04
C TYR A 299 2.86 -11.21 0.01
N SER A 300 1.84 -10.65 -0.64
CA SER A 300 1.62 -9.20 -0.61
C SER A 300 0.46 -8.88 0.32
N HIS A 301 -0.78 -9.07 -0.13
CA HIS A 301 -1.95 -8.56 0.56
C HIS A 301 -3.03 -9.60 0.71
N THR A 302 -3.72 -9.54 1.84
CA THR A 302 -4.88 -10.41 2.12
C THR A 302 -6.12 -9.78 1.50
N LEU A 303 -6.78 -10.52 0.61
CA LEU A 303 -8.13 -10.17 0.13
C LEU A 303 -9.11 -10.21 1.30
N ASN A 304 -9.24 -11.38 1.95
CA ASN A 304 -10.03 -11.58 3.17
C ASN A 304 -9.74 -12.96 3.77
N ALA A 305 -10.18 -13.19 5.02
CA ALA A 305 -10.11 -14.50 5.66
C ALA A 305 -11.42 -14.84 6.38
N TYR A 306 -11.75 -16.13 6.47
CA TYR A 306 -12.95 -16.62 7.14
C TYR A 306 -12.82 -18.07 7.59
N GLU A 307 -13.73 -18.53 8.44
CA GLU A 307 -13.80 -19.91 8.90
C GLU A 307 -14.82 -20.72 8.10
N GLN A 308 -14.47 -21.97 7.78
CA GLN A 308 -15.35 -22.93 7.14
C GLN A 308 -15.18 -24.31 7.80
N GLY A 309 -16.13 -24.67 8.67
CA GLY A 309 -16.03 -25.88 9.48
C GLY A 309 -14.79 -25.83 10.38
N SER A 310 -13.92 -26.84 10.26
CA SER A 310 -12.65 -26.93 11.00
C SER A 310 -11.46 -26.27 10.28
N THR A 311 -11.72 -25.48 9.24
CA THR A 311 -10.67 -24.85 8.42
C THR A 311 -10.74 -23.33 8.49
N VAL A 312 -9.58 -22.69 8.39
CA VAL A 312 -9.46 -21.25 8.13
C VAL A 312 -9.10 -21.07 6.66
N VAL A 313 -9.90 -20.29 5.94
CA VAL A 313 -9.67 -19.93 4.55
C VAL A 313 -9.12 -18.51 4.50
N VAL A 314 -8.05 -18.31 3.74
CA VAL A 314 -7.45 -17.01 3.46
C VAL A 314 -7.34 -16.88 1.95
N ASP A 315 -7.92 -15.82 1.41
CA ASP A 315 -7.66 -15.40 0.05
C ASP A 315 -6.67 -14.24 0.08
N LEU A 316 -5.62 -14.31 -0.71
CA LEU A 316 -4.49 -13.38 -0.68
C LEU A 316 -3.74 -13.40 -2.01
N THR A 317 -2.95 -12.37 -2.25
CA THR A 317 -2.03 -12.33 -3.37
C THR A 317 -0.66 -12.86 -2.98
N THR A 318 -0.14 -13.77 -3.80
CA THR A 318 1.16 -14.42 -3.58
C THR A 318 2.05 -14.26 -4.80
N MET A 319 3.35 -14.24 -4.56
CA MET A 319 4.41 -14.12 -5.54
C MET A 319 5.41 -15.28 -5.39
N PRO A 320 5.91 -15.84 -6.50
CA PRO A 320 6.94 -16.85 -6.47
C PRO A 320 8.23 -16.32 -5.81
N ALA A 321 8.76 -17.08 -4.85
CA ALA A 321 10.06 -16.83 -4.24
C ALA A 321 11.22 -16.84 -5.26
N PRO A 322 12.36 -16.19 -4.97
CA PRO A 322 12.64 -15.37 -3.79
C PRO A 322 12.15 -13.92 -3.89
N PHE A 323 12.18 -13.20 -2.76
CA PHE A 323 12.09 -11.74 -2.67
C PHE A 323 13.40 -11.08 -3.11
N GLU A 324 13.34 -10.12 -4.02
CA GLU A 324 14.50 -9.48 -4.63
C GLU A 324 14.53 -7.97 -4.33
N VAL A 325 15.22 -7.59 -3.24
CA VAL A 325 15.26 -6.24 -2.64
C VAL A 325 15.56 -5.10 -3.64
N ALA A 326 16.45 -5.33 -4.60
CA ALA A 326 16.93 -4.29 -5.53
C ALA A 326 16.16 -4.29 -6.87
N GLY A 327 15.24 -5.24 -7.05
CA GLY A 327 14.72 -5.61 -8.36
C GLY A 327 15.82 -6.10 -9.30
N LYS A 328 15.47 -6.48 -10.52
CA LYS A 328 16.45 -6.95 -11.52
C LYS A 328 17.36 -5.84 -12.06
N GLN A 329 16.97 -4.57 -11.94
CA GLN A 329 17.63 -3.41 -12.57
C GLN A 329 18.30 -2.43 -11.57
N GLY A 330 18.32 -2.75 -10.27
CA GLY A 330 19.06 -1.98 -9.25
C GLY A 330 18.39 -0.71 -8.73
N PHE A 331 17.32 -0.23 -9.38
CA PHE A 331 16.53 0.95 -8.99
C PHE A 331 15.04 0.63 -8.76
N GLY A 332 14.69 -0.66 -8.74
CA GLY A 332 13.33 -1.15 -8.95
C GLY A 332 12.65 -1.80 -7.76
N GLY A 333 13.23 -1.84 -6.56
CA GLY A 333 12.53 -2.28 -5.34
C GLY A 333 12.23 -3.76 -5.21
N PRO A 334 11.61 -4.19 -4.10
CA PRO A 334 11.39 -5.60 -3.84
C PRO A 334 10.44 -6.23 -4.84
N SER A 335 11.00 -7.00 -5.77
CA SER A 335 10.27 -7.88 -6.69
C SER A 335 10.24 -9.31 -6.17
N ALA A 336 9.66 -10.18 -6.97
CA ALA A 336 9.77 -11.62 -6.82
C ALA A 336 10.15 -12.27 -8.16
N SER A 337 10.32 -13.59 -8.19
CA SER A 337 10.60 -14.32 -9.43
C SER A 337 9.44 -14.33 -10.43
N GLY A 338 8.25 -13.89 -10.02
CA GLY A 338 7.09 -13.76 -10.89
C GLY A 338 6.08 -12.74 -10.35
N PRO A 339 5.03 -12.46 -11.13
CA PRO A 339 3.98 -11.53 -10.74
C PRO A 339 3.18 -12.01 -9.53
N PRO A 340 2.50 -11.08 -8.83
CA PRO A 340 1.49 -11.45 -7.85
C PRO A 340 0.28 -12.08 -8.54
N VAL A 341 -0.23 -13.16 -7.96
CA VAL A 341 -1.42 -13.90 -8.42
C VAL A 341 -2.39 -14.10 -7.27
N LEU A 342 -3.68 -14.27 -7.56
CA LEU A 342 -4.68 -14.51 -6.51
C LEU A 342 -4.67 -15.98 -6.11
N GLU A 343 -4.44 -16.25 -4.83
CA GLU A 343 -4.34 -17.60 -4.26
C GLU A 343 -5.31 -17.78 -3.08
N ARG A 344 -5.73 -19.01 -2.83
CA ARG A 344 -6.46 -19.44 -1.62
C ARG A 344 -5.61 -20.38 -0.80
N TRP A 345 -5.41 -20.04 0.47
CA TRP A 345 -4.84 -20.92 1.48
C TRP A 345 -5.97 -21.47 2.35
N THR A 346 -6.00 -22.78 2.51
CA THR A 346 -6.92 -23.49 3.42
C THR A 346 -6.11 -24.16 4.51
N ILE A 347 -6.17 -23.61 5.71
CA ILE A 347 -5.46 -24.08 6.90
C ILE A 347 -6.39 -25.06 7.63
N ASP A 348 -6.07 -26.34 7.57
CA ASP A 348 -6.82 -27.39 8.24
C ASP A 348 -6.34 -27.53 9.69
N LEU A 349 -7.14 -27.04 10.63
CA LEU A 349 -6.81 -27.07 12.05
C LEU A 349 -6.87 -28.50 12.62
N ALA A 350 -7.68 -29.41 12.08
CA ALA A 350 -7.71 -30.78 12.59
C ALA A 350 -6.46 -31.55 12.14
N GLN A 351 -6.06 -31.38 10.89
CA GLN A 351 -5.00 -32.19 10.28
C GLN A 351 -3.62 -31.55 10.31
N GLY A 352 -3.50 -30.28 10.70
CA GLY A 352 -2.20 -29.64 10.85
C GLY A 352 -1.52 -29.31 9.52
N ARG A 353 -2.28 -29.04 8.46
CA ARG A 353 -1.75 -28.79 7.11
C ARG A 353 -2.35 -27.58 6.43
N VAL A 354 -1.61 -26.98 5.51
CA VAL A 354 -2.07 -25.91 4.63
C VAL A 354 -2.19 -26.43 3.21
N ARG A 355 -3.32 -26.16 2.57
CA ARG A 355 -3.51 -26.40 1.13
C ARG A 355 -3.55 -25.07 0.41
N ARG A 356 -2.86 -25.02 -0.73
CA ARG A 356 -2.66 -23.84 -1.56
C ARG A 356 -3.31 -24.05 -2.92
N ARG A 357 -4.04 -23.07 -3.43
CA ARG A 357 -4.71 -23.13 -4.74
C ARG A 357 -4.71 -21.77 -5.41
N VAL A 358 -4.09 -21.67 -6.58
CA VAL A 358 -4.22 -20.49 -7.44
C VAL A 358 -5.68 -20.37 -7.91
N LEU A 359 -6.28 -19.22 -7.66
CA LEU A 359 -7.65 -18.88 -8.06
C LEU A 359 -7.65 -18.20 -9.44
N ASP A 360 -6.65 -17.38 -9.70
CA ASP A 360 -6.41 -16.70 -10.98
C ASP A 360 -4.91 -16.39 -11.12
N ASP A 361 -4.32 -16.82 -12.23
CA ASP A 361 -2.90 -16.71 -12.53
C ASP A 361 -2.52 -15.45 -13.33
N ARG A 362 -3.51 -14.62 -13.69
CA ARG A 362 -3.26 -13.29 -14.24
C ARG A 362 -2.62 -12.39 -13.19
N PRO A 363 -1.63 -11.56 -13.57
CA PRO A 363 -1.01 -10.62 -12.65
C PRO A 363 -2.01 -9.64 -12.07
N GLN A 364 -2.04 -9.57 -10.74
CA GLN A 364 -2.99 -8.73 -10.03
C GLN A 364 -2.53 -8.50 -8.60
N GLU A 365 -2.84 -7.32 -8.09
CA GLU A 365 -2.52 -6.89 -6.74
C GLU A 365 -3.61 -5.95 -6.21
N PHE A 366 -3.40 -5.40 -5.01
CA PHE A 366 -4.34 -4.54 -4.31
C PHE A 366 -5.73 -5.19 -4.14
N PRO A 367 -5.80 -6.40 -3.57
CA PRO A 367 -7.05 -7.12 -3.42
C PRO A 367 -7.97 -6.44 -2.39
N ARG A 368 -9.24 -6.25 -2.76
CA ARG A 368 -10.28 -5.66 -1.90
C ARG A 368 -11.57 -6.46 -1.94
N VAL A 369 -12.25 -6.52 -0.80
CA VAL A 369 -13.61 -7.05 -0.68
C VAL A 369 -14.58 -5.91 -0.34
N ASN A 370 -15.88 -6.22 -0.34
CA ASN A 370 -16.84 -5.40 0.38
C ASN A 370 -16.45 -5.38 1.88
N GLU A 371 -16.04 -4.23 2.40
CA GLU A 371 -15.46 -4.13 3.75
C GLU A 371 -16.42 -4.54 4.87
N SER A 372 -17.73 -4.52 4.64
CA SER A 372 -18.72 -5.06 5.58
C SER A 372 -18.59 -6.58 5.82
N LEU A 373 -17.81 -7.27 4.97
CA LEU A 373 -17.54 -8.70 5.04
C LEU A 373 -16.10 -9.03 5.46
N VAL A 374 -15.29 -8.04 5.87
CA VAL A 374 -14.00 -8.32 6.51
C VAL A 374 -14.23 -9.31 7.64
N SER A 375 -13.41 -10.36 7.70
CA SER A 375 -13.50 -11.47 8.67
C SER A 375 -14.74 -12.37 8.57
N ARG A 376 -15.47 -12.30 7.46
CA ARG A 376 -16.62 -13.13 7.14
C ARG A 376 -16.46 -13.76 5.75
N ARG A 377 -17.28 -14.78 5.49
CA ARG A 377 -17.32 -15.41 4.17
C ARG A 377 -17.76 -14.37 3.13
N HIS A 378 -17.02 -14.31 2.04
CA HIS A 378 -17.28 -13.44 0.90
C HIS A 378 -17.36 -14.28 -0.38
N ARG A 379 -18.05 -13.76 -1.38
CA ARG A 379 -18.14 -14.33 -2.73
C ARG A 379 -17.34 -13.51 -3.73
N TYR A 380 -17.31 -12.18 -3.57
CA TYR A 380 -16.70 -11.29 -4.54
C TYR A 380 -15.40 -10.67 -4.04
N GLY A 381 -14.42 -10.58 -4.94
CA GLY A 381 -13.17 -9.88 -4.71
C GLY A 381 -12.83 -8.98 -5.89
N TYR A 382 -12.11 -7.90 -5.62
CA TYR A 382 -11.67 -6.92 -6.61
C TYR A 382 -10.16 -6.77 -6.51
N SER A 383 -9.49 -6.51 -7.62
CA SER A 383 -8.05 -6.28 -7.66
C SER A 383 -7.68 -5.36 -8.82
N ALA A 384 -6.47 -4.82 -8.79
CA ALA A 384 -5.90 -4.00 -9.85
C ALA A 384 -4.77 -4.76 -10.56
N SER A 385 -4.61 -4.49 -11.84
CA SER A 385 -3.46 -4.90 -12.64
C SER A 385 -2.79 -3.65 -13.22
N PRO A 386 -2.03 -2.89 -12.41
CA PRO A 386 -1.26 -1.73 -12.88
C PRO A 386 -0.09 -2.19 -13.75
N GLY A 387 -0.17 -1.90 -15.05
CA GLY A 387 0.79 -2.35 -16.06
C GLY A 387 2.16 -1.73 -15.85
N GLU A 388 2.26 -0.42 -15.63
CA GLU A 388 3.53 0.28 -15.43
C GLU A 388 4.23 -0.20 -14.15
N LEU A 389 3.46 -0.52 -13.10
CA LEU A 389 4.01 -1.16 -11.90
C LEU A 389 4.65 -2.51 -12.22
N PHE A 390 3.93 -3.37 -12.95
CA PHE A 390 4.43 -4.69 -13.30
C PHE A 390 5.59 -4.63 -14.30
N ASP A 391 5.65 -3.65 -15.19
CA ASP A 391 6.78 -3.43 -16.10
C ASP A 391 8.07 -3.05 -15.35
N VAL A 392 7.97 -2.31 -14.24
CA VAL A 392 9.14 -2.00 -13.39
C VAL A 392 9.70 -3.26 -12.70
N TYR A 393 8.82 -4.15 -12.25
CA TYR A 393 9.20 -5.32 -11.45
C TYR A 393 9.44 -6.60 -12.26
N LEU A 394 8.87 -6.72 -13.47
CA LEU A 394 8.90 -7.93 -14.27
C LEU A 394 9.65 -7.71 -15.59
N ASP A 395 10.58 -8.61 -15.88
CA ASP A 395 11.28 -8.66 -17.16
C ASP A 395 10.38 -9.31 -18.23
N LYS A 396 9.37 -8.56 -18.70
CA LYS A 396 8.40 -8.98 -19.71
C LYS A 396 8.14 -7.85 -20.72
N PRO A 397 7.67 -8.17 -21.95
CA PRO A 397 7.33 -7.14 -22.93
C PRO A 397 6.26 -6.18 -22.35
N ALA A 398 6.44 -4.87 -22.55
CA ALA A 398 5.59 -3.80 -22.00
C ALA A 398 4.09 -3.87 -22.40
N ASP A 399 3.73 -4.74 -23.35
CA ASP A 399 2.34 -4.95 -23.78
C ASP A 399 1.75 -6.27 -23.23
N THR A 400 2.46 -6.98 -22.33
CA THR A 400 2.00 -8.26 -21.75
C THR A 400 0.88 -8.06 -20.73
N PHE A 401 0.83 -6.90 -20.07
CA PHE A 401 -0.13 -6.57 -19.04
C PHE A 401 -0.91 -5.32 -19.42
N GLY A 402 -2.23 -5.47 -19.55
CA GLY A 402 -3.11 -4.33 -19.76
C GLY A 402 -3.54 -3.73 -18.44
N ASN A 403 -3.49 -2.41 -18.33
CA ASN A 403 -4.07 -1.66 -17.23
C ASN A 403 -5.53 -2.06 -17.04
N ALA A 404 -5.86 -2.63 -15.88
CA ALA A 404 -7.20 -3.15 -15.65
C ALA A 404 -7.59 -3.19 -14.17
N LEU A 405 -8.90 -3.21 -13.94
CA LEU A 405 -9.48 -3.74 -12.71
C LEU A 405 -10.07 -5.12 -12.99
N LEU A 406 -9.99 -5.99 -12.00
CA LEU A 406 -10.56 -7.34 -12.04
C LEU A 406 -11.62 -7.46 -10.95
N LYS A 407 -12.69 -8.19 -11.26
CA LYS A 407 -13.69 -8.65 -10.31
C LYS A 407 -13.76 -10.17 -10.38
N HIS A 408 -13.82 -10.82 -9.24
CA HIS A 408 -13.90 -12.27 -9.10
C HIS A 408 -15.21 -12.66 -8.46
N ASP A 409 -15.87 -13.68 -9.00
CA ASP A 409 -16.91 -14.44 -8.32
C ASP A 409 -16.30 -15.78 -7.87
N LEU A 410 -15.87 -15.83 -6.62
CA LEU A 410 -15.15 -16.96 -6.02
C LEU A 410 -16.04 -18.19 -5.80
N GLN A 411 -17.36 -18.03 -5.91
CA GLN A 411 -18.29 -19.15 -5.86
C GLN A 411 -18.42 -19.83 -7.23
N SER A 412 -18.56 -19.06 -8.31
CA SER A 412 -18.66 -19.62 -9.66
C SER A 412 -17.30 -19.88 -10.32
N GLY A 413 -16.22 -19.30 -9.78
CA GLY A 413 -14.87 -19.35 -10.36
C GLY A 413 -14.72 -18.45 -11.59
N ARG A 414 -15.67 -17.56 -11.84
CA ARG A 414 -15.63 -16.61 -12.95
C ARG A 414 -14.95 -15.31 -12.54
N SER A 415 -14.42 -14.61 -13.53
CA SER A 415 -13.86 -13.27 -13.36
C SER A 415 -14.30 -12.34 -14.49
N GLU A 416 -14.38 -11.05 -14.19
CA GLU A 416 -14.70 -9.97 -15.11
C GLU A 416 -13.54 -8.96 -15.12
N VAL A 417 -13.24 -8.36 -16.27
CA VAL A 417 -12.09 -7.45 -16.43
C VAL A 417 -12.54 -6.15 -17.07
N HIS A 418 -12.29 -5.03 -16.40
CA HIS A 418 -12.44 -3.69 -16.97
C HIS A 418 -11.07 -3.19 -17.41
N ARG A 419 -10.85 -3.10 -18.73
CA ARG A 419 -9.55 -2.67 -19.30
C ARG A 419 -9.53 -1.17 -19.56
N PHE A 420 -8.41 -0.54 -19.25
CA PHE A 420 -8.10 0.84 -19.61
C PHE A 420 -7.14 0.90 -20.80
N GLY A 421 -6.99 2.09 -21.38
CA GLY A 421 -6.05 2.33 -22.48
C GLY A 421 -4.59 2.20 -22.02
N ARG A 422 -3.68 2.19 -23.01
CA ARG A 422 -2.23 2.18 -22.76
C ARG A 422 -1.81 3.39 -21.91
N GLY A 423 -1.03 3.17 -20.86
CA GLY A 423 -0.56 4.22 -19.93
C GLY A 423 -1.64 4.81 -19.03
N ALA A 424 -2.87 4.27 -19.06
CA ALA A 424 -3.93 4.64 -18.13
C ALA A 424 -3.95 3.74 -16.89
N ASP A 425 -2.90 3.83 -16.09
CA ASP A 425 -2.67 2.95 -14.94
C ASP A 425 -3.73 3.13 -13.85
N ALA A 426 -4.29 2.01 -13.41
CA ALA A 426 -5.32 1.99 -12.37
C ALA A 426 -4.69 1.69 -11.01
N SER A 427 -4.98 2.54 -10.03
CA SER A 427 -4.65 2.30 -8.62
C SER A 427 -5.54 1.22 -7.99
N GLU A 428 -5.28 0.87 -6.73
CA GLU A 428 -6.20 0.10 -5.88
C GLU A 428 -7.64 0.59 -6.05
N ALA A 429 -8.57 -0.35 -6.24
CA ALA A 429 -9.99 -0.07 -6.33
C ALA A 429 -10.69 -0.35 -4.98
N VAL A 430 -11.45 0.61 -4.48
CA VAL A 430 -12.27 0.44 -3.27
C VAL A 430 -13.72 0.15 -3.65
N PHE A 431 -14.28 -0.90 -3.06
CA PHE A 431 -15.70 -1.20 -3.18
C PHE A 431 -16.52 -0.34 -2.21
N VAL A 432 -17.60 0.26 -2.72
CA VAL A 432 -18.57 1.01 -1.92
C VAL A 432 -19.97 0.42 -2.16
N PRO A 433 -20.65 -0.14 -1.14
CA PRO A 433 -22.00 -0.65 -1.32
C PRO A 433 -22.97 0.48 -1.69
N SER A 434 -23.96 0.18 -2.54
CA SER A 434 -25.05 1.12 -2.77
C SER A 434 -25.89 1.30 -1.50
N ALA A 435 -26.54 2.45 -1.32
CA ALA A 435 -27.32 2.70 -0.10
C ALA A 435 -28.52 1.74 0.08
N ARG A 436 -28.91 1.03 -0.99
CA ARG A 436 -29.99 0.04 -1.00
C ARG A 436 -29.49 -1.35 -1.42
N SER A 437 -28.21 -1.64 -1.15
CA SER A 437 -27.54 -2.86 -1.54
C SER A 437 -28.36 -4.11 -1.23
N LYS A 438 -28.61 -4.94 -2.24
CA LYS A 438 -29.38 -6.21 -2.13
C LYS A 438 -28.53 -7.46 -2.27
N SER A 439 -27.32 -7.32 -2.81
CA SER A 439 -26.33 -8.40 -2.96
C SER A 439 -24.95 -7.89 -2.59
N GLU A 440 -24.03 -8.81 -2.32
CA GLU A 440 -22.66 -8.47 -1.90
C GLU A 440 -21.92 -7.52 -2.85
N ASP A 441 -22.18 -7.63 -4.16
CA ASP A 441 -21.62 -6.80 -5.23
C ASP A 441 -22.55 -5.68 -5.73
N ASP A 442 -23.68 -5.43 -5.05
CA ASP A 442 -24.55 -4.29 -5.36
C ASP A 442 -23.93 -3.00 -4.80
N GLY A 443 -23.19 -2.32 -5.67
CA GLY A 443 -22.42 -1.13 -5.33
C GLY A 443 -21.49 -0.71 -6.46
N TYR A 444 -20.39 -0.07 -6.06
CA TYR A 444 -19.48 0.63 -6.96
C TYR A 444 -18.03 0.23 -6.69
N ALA A 445 -17.21 0.16 -7.73
CA ALA A 445 -15.76 0.12 -7.61
C ALA A 445 -15.17 1.47 -8.01
N LEU A 446 -14.41 2.08 -7.09
CA LEU A 446 -13.82 3.40 -7.25
C LEU A 446 -12.30 3.28 -7.33
N ALA A 447 -11.67 3.86 -8.36
CA ALA A 447 -10.22 3.88 -8.50
C ALA A 447 -9.73 5.16 -9.19
N TYR A 448 -8.54 5.62 -8.81
CA TYR A 448 -7.82 6.62 -9.62
C TYR A 448 -7.20 5.92 -10.82
N VAL A 449 -7.34 6.53 -11.99
CA VAL A 449 -6.78 6.04 -13.25
C VAL A 449 -5.99 7.17 -13.91
N ASN A 450 -4.72 6.94 -14.22
CA ASN A 450 -3.90 7.91 -14.92
C ASN A 450 -4.47 8.19 -16.33
N ASN A 451 -4.26 9.41 -16.80
CA ASN A 451 -4.65 9.86 -18.12
C ASN A 451 -3.43 10.51 -18.77
N PRO A 452 -2.68 9.76 -19.59
CA PRO A 452 -1.42 10.23 -20.16
C PRO A 452 -1.63 11.42 -21.10
N ASP A 453 -2.76 11.47 -21.82
CA ASP A 453 -3.07 12.55 -22.76
C ASP A 453 -3.26 13.90 -22.06
N ARG A 454 -3.76 13.89 -20.81
CA ARG A 454 -3.99 15.09 -20.00
C ARG A 454 -2.88 15.36 -18.99
N ASN A 455 -1.91 14.46 -18.84
CA ASN A 455 -0.94 14.46 -17.74
C ASN A 455 -1.64 14.65 -16.36
N ALA A 456 -2.74 13.92 -16.17
CA ALA A 456 -3.61 14.03 -15.00
C ALA A 456 -4.18 12.65 -14.65
N SER A 457 -5.11 12.58 -13.69
CA SER A 457 -5.86 11.37 -13.40
C SER A 457 -7.36 11.60 -13.45
N ASP A 458 -8.13 10.53 -13.58
CA ASP A 458 -9.57 10.48 -13.40
C ASP A 458 -9.88 9.68 -12.13
N LEU A 459 -10.91 10.08 -11.37
CA LEU A 459 -11.60 9.14 -10.48
C LEU A 459 -12.67 8.41 -11.29
N VAL A 460 -12.49 7.11 -11.46
CA VAL A 460 -13.40 6.24 -12.22
C VAL A 460 -14.36 5.55 -11.25
N ILE A 461 -15.65 5.56 -11.60
CA ILE A 461 -16.72 4.89 -10.86
C ILE A 461 -17.33 3.81 -11.77
N LEU A 462 -17.11 2.54 -11.44
CA LEU A 462 -17.71 1.39 -12.12
C LEU A 462 -18.93 0.88 -11.35
N SER A 463 -19.91 0.35 -12.08
CA SER A 463 -20.92 -0.53 -11.49
C SER A 463 -20.27 -1.86 -11.16
N ALA A 464 -20.35 -2.32 -9.91
CA ALA A 464 -19.82 -3.63 -9.56
C ALA A 464 -20.63 -4.77 -10.19
N GLN A 465 -21.92 -4.59 -10.47
CA GLN A 465 -22.78 -5.61 -11.13
C GLN A 465 -22.67 -5.64 -12.65
N ASP A 466 -22.17 -4.57 -13.27
CA ASP A 466 -21.94 -4.48 -14.72
C ASP A 466 -20.49 -4.03 -14.97
N PHE A 467 -19.56 -4.86 -14.49
CA PHE A 467 -18.17 -4.47 -14.28
C PHE A 467 -17.40 -4.21 -15.60
N THR A 468 -17.81 -4.88 -16.67
CA THR A 468 -17.18 -4.76 -18.00
C THR A 468 -17.73 -3.61 -18.85
N ALA A 469 -18.85 -2.99 -18.44
CA ALA A 469 -19.44 -1.87 -19.14
C ALA A 469 -18.65 -0.57 -18.99
N LYS A 470 -19.08 0.48 -19.70
CA LYS A 470 -18.51 1.82 -19.55
C LYS A 470 -18.68 2.31 -18.10
N PRO A 471 -17.73 3.10 -17.56
CA PRO A 471 -17.89 3.69 -16.23
C PRO A 471 -19.18 4.49 -16.11
N LEU A 472 -19.81 4.41 -14.94
CA LEU A 472 -20.97 5.24 -14.60
C LEU A 472 -20.58 6.71 -14.62
N ALA A 473 -19.40 7.01 -14.08
CA ALA A 473 -18.79 8.33 -14.14
C ALA A 473 -17.26 8.27 -14.23
N ARG A 474 -16.69 9.30 -14.84
CA ARG A 474 -15.28 9.68 -14.75
C ARG A 474 -15.21 11.13 -14.30
N ILE A 475 -14.59 11.39 -13.16
CA ILE A 475 -14.38 12.73 -12.62
C ILE A 475 -12.96 13.14 -13.00
N HIS A 476 -12.84 14.19 -13.81
CA HIS A 476 -11.58 14.61 -14.40
C HIS A 476 -10.81 15.51 -13.42
N LEU A 477 -9.71 14.99 -12.87
CA LEU A 477 -8.89 15.74 -11.92
C LEU A 477 -7.96 16.72 -12.66
N PRO A 478 -7.54 17.81 -12.00
CA PRO A 478 -6.63 18.81 -12.57
C PRO A 478 -5.16 18.43 -12.41
N ARG A 479 -4.85 17.34 -11.70
CA ARG A 479 -3.49 16.89 -11.37
C ARG A 479 -3.35 15.39 -11.57
N PRO A 480 -2.13 14.89 -11.83
CA PRO A 480 -1.87 13.46 -11.73
C PRO A 480 -1.98 13.03 -10.27
N VAL A 481 -2.48 11.82 -10.08
CA VAL A 481 -2.36 11.06 -8.83
C VAL A 481 -1.29 10.00 -9.11
N PRO A 482 -0.08 10.12 -8.52
CA PRO A 482 1.00 9.16 -8.75
C PRO A 482 0.56 7.77 -8.34
N LEU A 483 1.05 6.69 -8.96
CA LEU A 483 0.87 5.33 -8.44
C LEU A 483 1.49 5.26 -7.05
N GLY A 484 0.64 4.94 -6.08
CA GLY A 484 0.95 4.86 -4.67
C GLY A 484 0.27 3.63 -4.10
N PHE A 485 -0.07 3.68 -2.82
CA PHE A 485 -0.47 2.49 -2.08
C PHE A 485 -1.98 2.49 -1.86
N HIS A 486 -2.41 2.50 -0.60
CA HIS A 486 -3.77 2.13 -0.25
C HIS A 486 -4.69 3.33 -0.03
N GLY A 487 -5.97 3.08 -0.29
CA GLY A 487 -7.06 4.01 -0.09
C GLY A 487 -8.24 3.39 0.63
N SER A 488 -9.16 4.27 1.02
CA SER A 488 -10.40 3.92 1.69
C SER A 488 -11.52 4.86 1.26
N TRP A 489 -12.75 4.36 1.36
CA TRP A 489 -13.94 5.18 1.31
C TRP A 489 -14.30 5.64 2.73
N VAL A 490 -14.40 6.96 2.91
CA VAL A 490 -14.79 7.58 4.17
C VAL A 490 -16.19 8.17 4.01
N ALA A 491 -17.19 7.41 4.43
CA ALA A 491 -18.59 7.85 4.45
C ALA A 491 -18.78 9.08 5.36
N ASP A 492 -19.91 9.76 5.19
CA ASP A 492 -20.32 10.89 6.04
C ASP A 492 -21.11 10.50 7.28
#